data_AF-A0A841DW36-F1
#
_entry.id   AF-A0A841DW36-F1
#
_cell.length_a   1.000
_cell.length_b   1.000
_cell.length_c   1.000
_cell.angle_alpha   90.00
_cell.angle_beta   90.00
_cell.angle_gamma   90.00
#
_symmetry.space_group_name_H-M   'P 1'
#
loop_
_entity.id
_entity.type
_entity.pdbx_description
1 polymer ?
#
loop_
_entity_poly.entity_id
_entity_poly.type
_entity_poly.pdbx_seq_one_letter_code
_entity_poly.pdbx_strand_id
1 'polypeptide(L)'
;MSSRHLVVPVRCAGEIATLRVGRLPDGTRVGIAFSTPAGLRAAAGAQEWMRLSEDSLRELLVPLGVHRIQLDPTMVVVPVSAAAAS
;
A
#
# COMPACT_ATOMS: atom_id res chain seq x y z
N MET A 1 4.65 -24.06 2.43
CA MET A 1 5.47 -22.95 2.97
C MET A 1 4.51 -22.03 3.70
N SER A 2 4.79 -21.64 4.95
CA SER A 2 3.88 -20.77 5.69
C SER A 2 4.09 -19.33 5.23
N SER A 3 3.17 -18.80 4.43
CA SER A 3 3.23 -17.41 3.94
C SER A 3 2.88 -16.46 5.09
N ARG A 4 3.72 -15.45 5.34
CA ARG A 4 3.46 -14.46 6.40
C ARG A 4 2.17 -13.69 6.10
N HIS A 5 1.43 -13.33 7.15
CA HIS A 5 0.28 -12.43 7.04
C HIS A 5 0.69 -10.98 7.25
N LEU A 6 0.20 -10.11 6.38
CA LEU A 6 0.48 -8.68 6.36
C LEU A 6 -0.80 -7.88 6.59
N VAL A 7 -0.61 -6.67 7.12
CA VAL A 7 -1.63 -5.63 7.17
C VAL A 7 -1.49 -4.80 5.92
N VAL A 8 -2.48 -4.88 5.03
CA VAL A 8 -2.43 -4.25 3.71
C VAL A 8 -3.43 -3.10 3.66
N PRO A 9 -2.97 -1.85 3.44
CA PRO A 9 -3.87 -0.71 3.35
C PRO A 9 -4.74 -0.81 2.10
N VAL A 10 -6.02 -0.51 2.27
CA VAL A 10 -7.00 -0.51 1.19
C VAL A 10 -7.83 0.77 1.21
N ARG A 11 -8.49 1.04 0.10
CA ARG A 11 -9.57 2.02 0.04
C ARG A 11 -10.86 1.27 -0.27
N CYS A 12 -11.85 1.40 0.61
CA CYS A 12 -13.18 0.82 0.37
C CYS A 12 -14.08 1.84 -0.33
N ALA A 13 -14.92 1.35 -1.24
CA ALA A 13 -15.98 2.08 -1.90
C ALA A 13 -17.16 1.13 -2.12
N GLY A 14 -18.17 1.22 -1.25
CA GLY A 14 -19.21 0.20 -1.16
C GLY A 14 -18.60 -1.16 -0.80
N GLU A 15 -19.00 -2.20 -1.53
CA GLU A 15 -18.52 -3.58 -1.35
C GLU A 15 -17.14 -3.84 -1.98
N ILE A 16 -16.50 -2.83 -2.55
CA ILE A 16 -15.22 -2.97 -3.27
C ILE A 16 -14.08 -2.45 -2.40
N ALA A 17 -13.07 -3.29 -2.15
CA ALA A 17 -11.81 -2.90 -1.55
C ALA A 17 -10.70 -2.88 -2.59
N THR A 18 -10.00 -1.75 -2.71
CA THR A 18 -8.89 -1.56 -3.65
C THR A 18 -7.57 -1.45 -2.91
N LEU A 19 -6.55 -2.21 -3.36
CA LEU A 19 -5.21 -2.15 -2.79
C LEU A 19 -4.58 -0.78 -3.01
N ARG A 20 -3.91 -0.24 -1.99
CA ARG A 20 -3.10 0.97 -2.14
C ARG A 20 -1.68 0.61 -2.57
N VAL A 21 -1.22 1.22 -3.66
CA VAL A 21 0.17 1.16 -4.13
C VAL A 21 0.88 2.49 -3.89
N GLY A 22 2.20 2.42 -3.71
CA GLY A 22 3.07 3.58 -3.62
C GLY A 22 3.99 3.71 -4.82
N ARG A 23 4.80 4.76 -4.82
CA ARG A 23 5.90 4.96 -5.76
C ARG A 23 7.17 5.30 -5.00
N LEU A 24 8.29 4.76 -5.46
CA LEU A 24 9.62 5.18 -5.02
C LEU A 24 9.99 6.52 -5.69
N PRO A 25 11.04 7.23 -5.22
CA PRO A 25 11.49 8.49 -5.82
C PRO A 25 11.86 8.38 -7.32
N ASP A 26 12.29 7.19 -7.77
CA ASP A 26 12.59 6.88 -9.17
C ASP A 26 11.33 6.60 -10.03
N GLY A 27 10.13 6.71 -9.44
CA GLY A 27 8.85 6.47 -10.09
C GLY A 27 8.38 5.00 -10.09
N THR A 28 9.22 4.06 -9.63
CA THR A 28 8.91 2.63 -9.55
C THR A 28 7.69 2.38 -8.66
N ARG A 29 6.70 1.64 -9.16
CA ARG A 29 5.51 1.26 -8.37
C ARG A 29 5.85 0.14 -7.40
N VAL A 30 5.33 0.26 -6.19
CA VAL A 30 5.50 -0.74 -5.12
C VAL A 30 4.16 -1.02 -4.44
N GLY A 31 3.94 -2.27 -4.06
CA GLY A 31 2.88 -2.62 -3.11
C GLY A 31 3.27 -2.11 -1.73
N ILE A 32 2.29 -1.71 -0.93
CA ILE A 32 2.53 -1.25 0.45
C ILE A 32 1.93 -2.28 1.40
N ALA A 33 2.70 -2.64 2.42
CA ALA A 33 2.22 -3.52 3.48
C ALA A 33 2.88 -3.15 4.81
N PHE A 34 2.26 -3.59 5.90
CA PHE A 34 2.75 -3.39 7.26
C PHE A 34 2.75 -4.70 8.01
N SER A 35 3.69 -4.86 8.93
CA SER A 35 3.75 -6.00 9.84
C SER A 35 2.66 -5.89 10.91
N THR A 36 2.25 -4.67 11.28
CA THR A 36 1.24 -4.43 12.33
C THR A 36 0.28 -3.30 11.97
N PRO A 37 -0.96 -3.30 12.52
CA PRO A 37 -1.89 -2.17 12.35
C PRO A 37 -1.36 -0.86 12.98
N ALA A 38 -0.57 -0.96 14.05
CA ALA A 38 0.05 0.20 14.69
C ALA A 38 1.08 0.88 13.77
N GLY A 39 1.88 0.09 13.04
CA GLY A 39 2.82 0.60 12.04
C GLY A 39 2.11 1.35 10.90
N LEU A 40 1.01 0.78 10.38
CA LEU A 40 0.15 1.47 9.40
C LEU A 40 -0.35 2.81 9.95
N ARG A 41 -0.88 2.82 11.18
CA ARG A 41 -1.43 4.02 11.80
C ARG A 41 -0.38 5.11 12.00
N ALA A 42 0.83 4.73 12.39
CA ALA A 42 1.94 5.65 12.56
C ALA A 42 2.41 6.25 11.23
N ALA A 43 2.41 5.47 10.14
CA ALA A 43 2.90 5.92 8.84
C ALA A 43 1.87 6.72 8.04
N ALA A 44 0.58 6.36 8.08
CA ALA A 44 -0.44 6.89 7.17
C ALA A 44 -1.72 7.39 7.87
N GLY A 45 -1.74 7.43 9.20
CA GLY A 45 -2.91 7.80 9.98
C GLY A 45 -4.00 6.72 10.00
N ALA A 46 -5.21 7.09 10.38
CA ALA A 46 -6.34 6.17 10.43
C ALA A 46 -6.82 5.83 9.00
N GLN A 47 -6.60 4.59 8.56
CA GLN A 47 -7.05 4.08 7.25
C GLN A 47 -7.59 2.65 7.36
N GLU A 48 -8.38 2.27 6.36
CA GLU A 48 -8.88 0.90 6.21
C GLU A 48 -7.76 -0.05 5.78
N TRP A 49 -7.86 -1.30 6.23
CA TRP A 49 -6.87 -2.32 5.92
C TRP A 49 -7.52 -3.71 5.92
N MET A 50 -6.87 -4.64 5.23
CA MET A 50 -7.21 -6.06 5.24
C MET A 50 -6.00 -6.90 5.62
N ARG A 51 -6.26 -8.11 6.11
CA ARG A 51 -5.23 -9.12 6.32
C ARG A 51 -5.06 -9.94 5.05
N LEU A 52 -3.87 -9.96 4.47
CA LEU A 52 -3.55 -10.81 3.32
C LEU A 52 -2.29 -11.62 3.62
N SER A 53 -2.18 -12.81 3.03
CA SER A 53 -0.87 -13.46 2.96
C SER A 53 0.04 -12.64 2.01
N GLU A 54 1.35 -12.70 2.22
CA GLU A 54 2.27 -12.05 1.28
C GLU A 54 2.13 -12.60 -0.15
N ASP A 55 1.90 -13.90 -0.31
CA ASP A 55 1.77 -14.51 -1.62
C ASP A 55 0.51 -14.05 -2.33
N SER A 56 -0.64 -14.01 -1.63
CA SER A 56 -1.87 -13.45 -2.19
C SER A 56 -1.71 -11.97 -2.56
N LEU A 57 -0.98 -11.19 -1.75
CA LEU A 57 -0.67 -9.80 -2.12
C LEU A 57 0.18 -9.73 -3.39
N ARG A 58 1.19 -10.59 -3.54
CA ARG A 58 2.01 -10.65 -4.77
C ARG A 58 1.16 -11.00 -5.99
N GLU A 59 0.31 -12.01 -5.90
CA GLU A 59 -0.58 -12.43 -6.98
C GLU A 59 -1.51 -11.29 -7.44
N LEU A 60 -2.06 -10.52 -6.50
CA LEU A 60 -2.90 -9.35 -6.82
C LEU A 60 -2.13 -8.19 -7.44
N LEU A 61 -0.83 -8.06 -7.15
CA LEU A 61 0.02 -6.98 -7.65
C LEU A 61 0.64 -7.26 -9.03
N VAL A 62 0.86 -8.54 -9.38
CA VAL A 62 1.47 -8.95 -10.64
C VAL A 62 0.76 -8.38 -11.88
N PRO A 63 -0.58 -8.44 -12.02
CA PRO A 63 -1.29 -7.86 -13.16
C PRO A 63 -1.13 -6.35 -13.30
N LEU A 64 -0.76 -5.65 -12.20
CA LEU A 64 -0.54 -4.21 -12.18
C LEU A 64 0.92 -3.84 -12.57
N GLY A 65 1.76 -4.84 -12.87
CA GLY A 65 3.20 -4.66 -13.12
C GLY A 65 3.98 -4.28 -11.85
N VAL A 66 3.49 -4.68 -10.68
CA VAL A 66 4.10 -4.37 -9.39
C VAL A 66 4.72 -5.64 -8.81
N HIS A 67 6.05 -5.67 -8.73
CA HIS A 67 6.80 -6.87 -8.29
C HIS A 67 7.49 -6.69 -6.94
N ARG A 68 7.50 -5.47 -6.41
CA ARG A 68 8.13 -5.13 -5.13
C ARG A 68 7.07 -4.74 -4.12
N ILE A 69 7.17 -5.31 -2.92
CA ILE A 69 6.39 -4.91 -1.74
C ILE A 69 7.33 -4.14 -0.81
N GLN A 70 6.91 -2.96 -0.41
CA GLN A 70 7.56 -2.18 0.64
C GLN A 70 6.84 -2.47 1.96
N LEU A 71 7.58 -3.08 2.89
CA LEU A 71 7.08 -3.44 4.21
C LEU A 71 7.46 -2.36 5.23
N ASP A 72 6.49 -1.98 6.06
CA ASP A 72 6.62 -0.95 7.11
C ASP A 72 7.27 0.35 6.63
N PRO A 73 6.87 0.91 5.46
CA PRO A 73 7.44 2.17 5.01
C PRO A 73 7.04 3.33 5.91
N THR A 74 7.98 4.24 6.13
CA THR A 74 7.65 5.61 6.54
C THR A 74 7.14 6.36 5.31
N MET A 75 5.89 6.82 5.34
CA MET A 75 5.34 7.61 4.24
C MET A 75 5.77 9.06 4.39
N VAL A 76 6.51 9.56 3.41
CA VAL A 76 6.81 11.00 3.29
C VAL A 76 5.72 11.60 2.42
N VAL A 77 4.86 12.45 3.00
CA VAL A 77 3.93 13.26 2.21
C VAL A 77 4.70 14.45 1.66
N VAL A 78 5.07 14.40 0.39
CA VAL A 78 5.54 15.59 -0.32
C VAL A 78 4.29 16.38 -0.73
N PRO A 79 4.13 17.65 -0.33
CA PRO A 79 3.01 18.47 -0.78
C PRO A 79 3.04 18.54 -2.30
N VAL A 80 2.01 18.04 -2.97
CA VAL A 80 1.83 18.31 -4.39
C VAL A 80 1.38 19.76 -4.49
N SER A 81 2.26 20.64 -4.98
CA SER A 81 1.85 22.00 -5.31
C SER A 81 0.81 21.87 -6.42
N ALA A 82 -0.43 22.24 -6.14
CA ALA A 82 -1.48 22.26 -7.14
C ALA A 82 -1.06 23.29 -8.20
N ALA A 83 -0.56 22.81 -9.34
CA ALA A 83 -0.39 23.67 -10.51
C ALA A 83 -1.79 24.21 -10.83
N ALA A 84 -1.96 25.52 -10.66
CA ALA A 84 -3.20 26.23 -10.95
C ALA A 84 -3.61 25.90 -12.39
N ALA A 85 -4.69 25.13 -12.53
CA ALA A 85 -5.37 24.98 -13.81
C ALA A 85 -5.89 26.36 -14.20
N SER A 86 -5.34 26.90 -15.30
CA SER A 86 -5.87 28.07 -16.00
C SER A 86 -7.03 27.65 -16.90
#